data_AF-A0A9D1Y9A3-F1
#
_entry.id   AF-A0A9D1Y9A3-F1
#
_cell.length_a   1.000
_cell.length_b   1.000
_cell.length_c   1.000
_cell.angle_alpha   90.00
_cell.angle_beta   90.00
_cell.angle_gamma   90.00
#
_symmetry.space_group_name_H-M   'P 1'
#
loop_
_entity.id
_entity.type
_entity.pdbx_description
1 polymer ?
#
loop_
_entity_poly.entity_id
_entity_poly.type
_entity_poly.pdbx_seq_one_letter_code
_entity_poly.pdbx_strand_id
1 'polypeptide(L)'
;MTDPNMSIPDGLLSALPNAQRLLGDQKALESLLQSPDAQALAALLQQQSGAALQQAADAAGRGDTAPLQALVQSLLNSREGAQAAQRLRNDFSGR
;
A
#
# COMPACT_ATOMS: atom_id res chain seq x y z
N MET A 1 -10.84 -8.97 -28.87
CA MET A 1 -9.39 -8.72 -28.73
C MET A 1 -9.28 -7.73 -27.58
N THR A 2 -8.77 -8.21 -26.44
CA THR A 2 -8.80 -7.54 -25.13
C THR A 2 -7.81 -6.36 -25.09
N ASP A 3 -8.29 -5.25 -24.54
CA ASP A 3 -7.65 -3.95 -24.43
C ASP A 3 -6.25 -3.95 -23.77
N PRO A 4 -5.25 -3.24 -24.32
CA PRO A 4 -3.95 -3.04 -23.71
C PRO A 4 -3.93 -1.70 -22.96
N ASN A 5 -4.44 -1.65 -21.73
CA ASN A 5 -4.09 -0.54 -20.85
C ASN A 5 -4.18 -0.95 -19.38
N MET A 6 -3.08 -1.48 -18.87
CA MET A 6 -2.85 -1.68 -17.44
C MET A 6 -2.47 -0.32 -16.81
N SER A 7 -3.39 0.64 -16.85
CA SER A 7 -3.24 1.90 -16.13
C SER A 7 -3.63 1.67 -14.67
N ILE A 8 -2.62 1.68 -13.79
CA ILE A 8 -2.82 1.81 -12.35
C ILE A 8 -3.72 3.05 -12.13
N PRO A 9 -4.88 2.92 -11.45
CA PRO A 9 -5.79 4.04 -11.27
C PRO A 9 -5.13 5.15 -10.43
N ASP A 10 -5.19 6.38 -10.96
CA ASP A 10 -4.61 7.64 -10.44
C ASP A 10 -4.97 7.94 -8.97
N GLY A 11 -6.02 7.29 -8.45
CA GLY A 11 -6.47 7.39 -7.05
C GLY A 11 -5.50 6.81 -6.02
N LEU A 12 -4.65 5.86 -6.39
CA LEU A 12 -3.66 5.29 -5.45
C LEU A 12 -2.43 6.19 -5.27
N LEU A 13 -2.10 6.98 -6.29
CA LEU A 13 -0.96 7.89 -6.28
C LEU A 13 -1.25 9.20 -5.56
N SER A 14 -2.53 9.55 -5.40
CA SER A 14 -3.01 10.77 -4.74
C SER A 14 -3.28 10.60 -3.24
N ALA A 15 -3.45 9.36 -2.77
CA ALA A 15 -3.64 9.06 -1.34
C ALA A 15 -2.34 9.17 -0.50
N LEU A 16 -1.17 9.12 -1.16
CA LEU A 16 0.14 9.25 -0.52
C LEU A 16 0.89 10.41 -1.18
N PRO A 17 1.09 11.56 -0.50
CA PRO A 17 1.69 12.77 -1.08
C PRO A 17 3.11 12.61 -1.67
N ASN A 18 3.72 11.42 -1.56
CA ASN A 18 5.05 11.10 -2.06
C ASN A 18 5.13 9.75 -2.78
N ALA A 19 4.01 9.06 -3.04
CA ALA A 19 4.03 7.73 -3.69
C ALA A 19 4.74 7.75 -5.05
N GLN A 20 4.54 8.79 -5.85
CA GLN A 20 5.19 8.92 -7.16
C GLN A 20 6.71 9.07 -7.05
N ARG A 21 7.20 9.79 -6.04
CA ARG A 21 8.65 9.91 -5.77
C ARG A 21 9.23 8.62 -5.21
N LEU A 22 8.51 7.97 -4.32
CA LEU A 22 8.81 6.63 -3.80
C LEU A 22 8.97 5.58 -4.90
N LEU A 23 8.05 5.57 -5.86
CA LEU A 23 8.09 4.64 -6.99
C LEU A 23 9.26 4.94 -7.94
N GLY A 24 9.67 6.21 -8.06
CA GLY A 24 10.86 6.63 -8.80
C GLY A 24 12.17 6.41 -8.07
N ASP A 25 12.15 6.23 -6.74
CA ASP A 25 13.32 6.19 -5.88
C ASP A 25 13.40 4.83 -5.14
N GLN A 26 13.96 3.84 -5.83
CA GLN A 26 14.08 2.45 -5.35
C GLN A 26 14.74 2.36 -3.96
N LYS A 27 15.76 3.17 -3.69
CA LYS A 27 16.42 3.19 -2.37
C LYS A 27 15.51 3.71 -1.27
N ALA A 28 14.73 4.74 -1.55
CA ALA A 28 13.76 5.27 -0.60
C ALA A 28 12.63 4.25 -0.35
N LEU A 29 12.21 3.51 -1.37
CA LEU A 29 11.24 2.43 -1.26
C LEU A 29 11.78 1.22 -0.49
N GLU A 30 13.02 0.79 -0.73
CA GLU A 30 13.65 -0.28 0.07
C GLU A 30 13.82 0.14 1.53
N SER A 31 14.28 1.38 1.77
CA SER A 31 14.41 1.93 3.12
C SER A 31 13.05 2.01 3.83
N LEU A 32 11.98 2.32 3.08
CA LEU A 32 10.60 2.27 3.58
C LEU A 32 10.24 0.85 3.99
N LEU A 33 10.41 -0.14 3.11
CA LEU A 33 10.05 -1.54 3.39
C LEU A 33 10.86 -2.12 4.56
N GLN A 34 12.07 -1.62 4.78
CA GLN A 34 12.92 -1.97 5.91
C GLN A 34 12.61 -1.16 7.18
N SER A 35 11.78 -0.11 7.10
CA SER A 35 11.40 0.72 8.24
C SER A 35 10.54 -0.08 9.23
N PRO A 36 10.78 0.08 10.55
CA PRO A 36 9.97 -0.57 11.58
C PRO A 36 8.48 -0.19 11.47
N ASP A 37 8.16 1.03 11.03
CA ASP A 37 6.77 1.45 10.82
C ASP A 37 6.12 0.72 9.64
N ALA A 38 6.84 0.47 8.55
CA ALA A 38 6.31 -0.30 7.42
C ALA A 38 6.09 -1.78 7.78
N GLN A 39 7.00 -2.35 8.56
CA GLN A 39 6.86 -3.71 9.10
C GLN A 39 5.67 -3.83 10.05
N ALA A 40 5.47 -2.83 10.93
CA ALA A 40 4.31 -2.77 11.81
C ALA A 40 3.00 -2.64 11.04
N LEU A 41 2.99 -1.86 9.95
CA LEU A 41 1.84 -1.71 9.06
C LEU A 41 1.53 -3.03 8.34
N ALA A 42 2.55 -3.70 7.81
CA ALA A 42 2.40 -5.00 7.16
C ALA A 42 1.88 -6.06 8.13
N ALA A 43 2.41 -6.09 9.36
CA ALA A 43 1.93 -6.99 10.42
C ALA A 43 0.46 -6.73 10.77
N LEU A 44 0.06 -5.47 10.95
CA LEU A 44 -1.35 -5.09 11.18
C LEU A 44 -2.25 -5.51 10.03
N LEU A 45 -1.83 -5.26 8.80
CA LEU A 45 -2.58 -5.61 7.60
C LEU A 45 -2.75 -7.13 7.48
N GLN A 46 -1.70 -7.89 7.78
CA GLN A 46 -1.73 -9.35 7.80
C GLN A 46 -2.60 -9.88 8.96
N GLN A 47 -2.62 -9.20 10.10
CA GLN A 47 -3.46 -9.57 11.24
C GLN A 47 -4.95 -9.31 10.97
N GLN A 48 -5.29 -8.21 10.28
CA GLN A 48 -6.68 -7.86 9.94
C GLN A 48 -7.19 -8.62 8.71
N SER A 49 -6.33 -8.88 7.74
CA SER A 49 -6.75 -9.35 6.41
C SER A 49 -6.35 -10.79 6.14
N GLY A 50 -5.36 -11.36 6.84
CA GLY A 50 -4.96 -12.77 6.77
C GLY A 50 -5.01 -13.36 5.36
N ALA A 51 -5.89 -14.35 5.16
CA ALA A 51 -6.11 -15.02 3.87
C ALA A 51 -6.61 -14.09 2.76
N ALA A 52 -7.39 -13.05 3.09
CA ALA A 52 -7.85 -12.06 2.12
C ALA A 52 -6.66 -11.24 1.57
N LEU A 53 -5.63 -10.97 2.39
CA LEU A 53 -4.42 -10.29 1.92
C LEU A 53 -3.69 -11.11 0.85
N GLN A 54 -3.58 -12.43 1.08
CA GLN A 54 -2.92 -13.34 0.14
C GLN A 54 -3.69 -13.43 -1.17
N GLN A 55 -5.02 -13.54 -1.11
CA GLN A 55 -5.88 -13.55 -2.29
C GLN A 55 -5.80 -12.24 -3.06
N ALA A 56 -5.77 -11.11 -2.35
CA ALA A 56 -5.64 -9.80 -2.95
C ALA A 56 -4.26 -9.58 -3.60
N ALA A 57 -3.19 -10.09 -2.99
CA ALA A 57 -1.84 -10.07 -3.55
C ALA A 57 -1.73 -10.96 -4.79
N ASP A 58 -2.33 -12.16 -4.79
CA ASP A 58 -2.37 -13.05 -5.95
C ASP A 58 -3.15 -12.42 -7.10
N ALA A 59 -4.30 -11.81 -6.80
CA ALA A 59 -5.10 -11.06 -7.77
C ALA A 59 -4.31 -9.89 -8.36
N ALA A 60 -3.61 -9.10 -7.53
CA ALA A 60 -2.79 -7.99 -8.01
C ALA A 60 -1.59 -8.45 -8.83
N GLY A 61 -0.97 -9.59 -8.48
CA GLY A 61 0.08 -10.22 -9.29
C GLY A 61 -0.40 -10.65 -10.68
N ARG A 62 -1.71 -10.94 -10.82
CA ARG A 62 -2.38 -11.20 -12.10
C ARG A 62 -2.91 -9.93 -12.79
N GLY A 63 -2.79 -8.78 -12.13
CA GLY A 63 -3.20 -7.46 -12.62
C GLY A 63 -4.51 -6.92 -12.06
N ASP A 64 -5.18 -7.66 -11.18
CA ASP A 64 -6.42 -7.25 -10.54
C ASP A 64 -6.15 -6.70 -9.14
N THR A 65 -5.98 -5.38 -9.05
CA THR A 65 -5.63 -4.71 -7.79
C THR A 65 -6.84 -4.32 -6.94
N ALA A 66 -8.06 -4.48 -7.46
CA ALA A 66 -9.31 -4.13 -6.77
C ALA A 66 -9.46 -4.78 -5.37
N PRO A 67 -9.18 -6.09 -5.17
CA PRO A 67 -9.25 -6.68 -3.84
C PRO A 67 -8.22 -6.08 -2.88
N LEU A 68 -7.04 -5.72 -3.39
CA LEU A 68 -5.99 -5.07 -2.59
C LEU A 68 -6.43 -3.66 -2.15
N GLN A 69 -7.08 -2.92 -3.05
CA GLN A 69 -7.65 -1.60 -2.74
C GLN A 69 -8.72 -1.68 -1.66
N ALA A 70 -9.63 -2.65 -1.73
CA ALA A 70 -10.69 -2.83 -0.73
C ALA A 70 -10.12 -3.11 0.67
N LEU A 71 -9.06 -3.92 0.76
CA LEU A 71 -8.38 -4.21 2.02
C LEU A 71 -7.67 -2.98 2.59
N VAL A 72 -6.94 -2.24 1.75
CA VAL A 72 -6.28 -1.00 2.16
C VAL A 72 -7.31 0.05 2.60
N GLN A 73 -8.44 0.17 1.90
CA GLN A 73 -9.52 1.06 2.30
C GLN A 73 -10.11 0.68 3.66
N SER A 74 -10.29 -0.61 3.92
CA SER A 74 -10.80 -1.13 5.19
C SER A 74 -9.80 -0.88 6.33
N LEU A 75 -8.51 -1.13 6.08
CA LEU A 75 -7.41 -0.80 6.99
C LEU A 75 -7.40 0.69 7.35
N LEU A 76 -7.47 1.57 6.35
CA LEU A 76 -7.44 3.02 6.55
C LEU A 76 -8.70 3.56 7.25
N ASN A 77 -9.82 2.86 7.14
CA ASN A 77 -11.03 3.19 7.93
C ASN A 77 -10.92 2.71 9.39
N SER A 78 -10.01 1.79 9.69
CA SER A 78 -9.74 1.37 11.06
C SER A 78 -8.83 2.38 11.77
N ARG A 79 -9.06 2.62 13.08
CA ARG A 79 -8.24 3.56 13.86
C ARG A 79 -6.77 3.18 13.85
N GLU A 80 -6.47 1.89 14.01
CA GLU A 80 -5.10 1.39 14.02
C GLU A 80 -4.42 1.53 12.65
N GLY A 81 -5.13 1.21 11.56
CA GLY A 81 -4.59 1.31 10.21
C GLY A 81 -4.39 2.76 9.74
N ALA A 82 -5.32 3.67 10.08
CA ALA A 82 -5.16 5.10 9.83
C ALA A 82 -3.94 5.68 10.57
N GLN A 83 -3.75 5.30 11.84
CA GLN A 83 -2.60 5.74 12.62
C GLN A 83 -1.28 5.19 12.09
N ALA A 84 -1.25 3.91 11.71
CA ALA A 84 -0.04 3.30 11.15
C ALA A 84 0.32 3.92 9.79
N ALA A 85 -0.67 4.19 8.93
CA ALA A 85 -0.47 4.93 7.68
C ALA A 85 0.01 6.38 7.92
N GLN A 86 -0.49 7.03 8.97
CA GLN A 86 -0.05 8.37 9.34
C GLN A 86 1.40 8.38 9.85
N ARG A 87 1.82 7.39 10.64
CA ARG A 87 3.22 7.23 11.09
C ARG A 87 4.15 6.98 9.92
N LEU A 88 3.77 6.09 9.01
CA LEU A 88 4.52 5.82 7.79
C LEU A 88 4.68 7.09 6.93
N ARG A 89 3.61 7.87 6.78
CA ARG A 89 3.66 9.17 6.09
C ARG A 89 4.58 10.17 6.78
N ASN A 90 4.64 10.15 8.11
CA ASN A 90 5.50 11.03 8.91
C ASN A 90 6.98 10.63 8.82
N ASP A 91 7.28 9.33 8.83
CA ASP A 91 8.62 8.78 8.56
C ASP A 91 9.13 9.23 7.17
N PHE A 92 8.21 9.35 6.21
CA PHE A 92 8.52 9.79 4.84
C PHE A 92 8.60 11.31 4.64
N SER A 93 7.87 12.10 5.42
CA SER A 93 7.83 13.56 5.27
C SER A 93 8.86 14.26 6.16
N GLY A 94 9.44 13.54 7.11
CA GLY A 94 10.40 14.06 8.09
C GLY A 94 11.88 13.91 7.70
N ARG A 95 12.19 13.46 6.47
CA ARG A 95 13.56 13.38 5.95
C ARG A 95 13.80 14.35 4.81
#